data_AF-A0A2E3DT55-F1
#
_entry.id   AF-A0A2E3DT55-F1
#
_cell.length_a   1.000
_cell.length_b   1.000
_cell.length_c   1.000
_cell.angle_alpha   90.00
_cell.angle_beta   90.00
_cell.angle_gamma   90.00
#
_symmetry.space_group_name_H-M   'P 1'
#
loop_
_entity.id
_entity.type
_entity.pdbx_description
1 polymer ?
#
loop_
_entity_poly.entity_id
_entity_poly.type
_entity_poly.pdbx_seq_one_letter_code
_entity_poly.pdbx_strand_id
1 'polypeptide(L)'
;MHNFHTHITKLLFVFFLIQPHLLYSQQNNIIIKDNWDQTTDKLAHSTTSFGIYYTLRYFEFSRFESLLTATVIGLSYEIYQINDPREKDSDFKGISIQDMGYNSLGILIAYGLDQIITATKSNFKQTSNKRNRQKDLNS
;
A
#
# COMPACT_ATOMS: atom_id res chain seq x y z
N MET A 1 24.48 -0.11 -1.35
CA MET A 1 24.14 -0.36 0.08
C MET A 1 23.79 0.91 0.85
N HIS A 2 24.38 2.07 0.55
CA HIS A 2 24.11 3.32 1.28
C HIS A 2 22.63 3.74 1.28
N ASN A 3 21.97 3.75 0.11
CA ASN A 3 20.55 4.13 0.00
C ASN A 3 19.60 3.20 0.76
N PHE A 4 19.90 1.89 0.82
CA PHE A 4 19.05 0.91 1.49
C PHE A 4 19.00 1.15 3.01
N HIS A 5 20.16 1.44 3.62
CA HIS A 5 20.22 1.82 5.03
C HIS A 5 19.42 3.10 5.30
N THR A 6 19.54 4.12 4.46
CA THR A 6 18.80 5.37 4.64
C THR A 6 17.28 5.16 4.56
N HIS A 7 16.82 4.23 3.71
CA HIS A 7 15.38 3.92 3.59
C HIS A 7 14.87 3.14 4.81
N ILE A 8 15.67 2.18 5.32
CA ILE A 8 15.35 1.46 6.57
C ILE A 8 15.31 2.42 7.76
N THR A 9 16.28 3.32 7.89
CA THR A 9 16.30 4.29 8.99
C THR A 9 15.08 5.22 8.94
N LYS A 10 14.66 5.66 7.75
CA LYS A 10 13.43 6.46 7.57
C LYS A 10 12.18 5.67 7.94
N LEU A 11 12.08 4.40 7.52
CA LEU A 11 10.97 3.53 7.88
C LEU A 11 10.89 3.26 9.38
N LEU A 12 12.03 3.02 10.03
CA LEU A 12 12.10 2.84 11.48
C LEU A 12 11.71 4.12 12.22
N PHE A 13 12.18 5.29 11.76
CA PHE A 13 11.79 6.57 12.36
C PHE A 13 10.28 6.80 12.29
N VAL A 14 9.67 6.53 11.13
CA VAL A 14 8.21 6.61 10.96
C VAL A 14 7.50 5.59 11.86
N PHE A 15 7.99 4.36 11.93
CA PHE A 15 7.44 3.32 12.80
C PHE A 15 7.45 3.74 14.27
N PHE A 16 8.58 4.24 14.79
CA PHE A 16 8.71 4.68 16.18
C PHE A 16 7.89 5.93 16.51
N LEU A 17 7.64 6.82 15.53
CA LEU A 17 6.73 7.95 15.72
C LEU A 17 5.27 7.50 15.84
N ILE A 18 4.87 6.41 15.17
CA ILE A 18 3.47 5.95 15.14
C ILE A 18 3.09 5.15 16.41
N GLN A 19 4.03 4.43 17.02
CA GLN A 19 3.77 3.54 18.18
C GLN A 19 3.12 4.23 19.41
N PRO A 20 3.57 5.42 19.87
CA PRO A 20 2.97 6.08 21.03
C PRO A 20 1.52 6.54 20.75
N HIS A 21 1.24 6.95 19.51
CA HIS A 21 -0.09 7.39 19.10
C HIS A 21 -1.08 6.22 19.00
N LEU A 22 -0.63 5.03 18.63
CA LEU A 22 -1.44 3.81 18.66
C LEU A 22 -1.87 3.44 20.08
N LEU A 23 -0.94 3.48 21.04
CA LEU A 23 -1.24 3.21 22.45
C LEU A 23 -2.24 4.22 23.03
N TYR A 24 -2.06 5.50 22.74
CA TYR A 24 -3.00 6.56 23.15
C TYR A 24 -4.39 6.38 22.53
N SER A 25 -4.43 5.97 21.26
CA SER A 25 -5.68 5.72 20.52
C SER A 25 -6.46 4.53 21.10
N GLN A 26 -5.76 3.44 21.43
CA GLN A 26 -6.35 2.25 22.02
C GLN A 26 -6.98 2.51 23.40
N GLN A 27 -6.35 3.38 24.20
CA GLN A 27 -6.83 3.72 25.55
C GLN A 27 -8.12 4.57 25.55
N ASN A 28 -8.43 5.23 24.43
CA ASN A 28 -9.63 6.06 24.26
C ASN A 28 -10.78 5.36 23.51
N ASN A 29 -10.73 4.02 23.36
CA ASN A 29 -11.69 3.23 22.55
C ASN A 29 -11.80 3.68 21.09
N ILE A 30 -10.74 4.31 20.55
CA ILE A 30 -10.70 4.69 19.14
C ILE A 30 -10.45 3.45 18.27
N ILE A 31 -9.84 2.39 18.80
CA ILE A 31 -9.67 1.12 18.10
C ILE A 31 -10.84 0.20 18.42
N ILE A 32 -11.60 -0.19 17.40
CA ILE A 32 -12.74 -1.10 17.53
C ILE A 32 -12.32 -2.55 17.29
N LYS A 33 -13.03 -3.48 17.93
CA LYS A 33 -12.80 -4.91 17.76
C LYS A 33 -13.59 -5.41 16.55
N ASP A 34 -12.88 -5.95 15.59
CA ASP A 34 -13.44 -6.54 14.38
C ASP A 34 -12.86 -7.95 14.15
N ASN A 35 -13.29 -8.63 13.09
CA ASN A 35 -12.79 -9.93 12.67
C ASN A 35 -12.18 -9.89 11.27
N TRP A 36 -11.47 -10.95 10.91
CA TRP A 36 -10.80 -11.06 9.61
C TRP A 36 -11.70 -11.67 8.53
N ASP A 37 -12.99 -11.89 8.82
CA ASP A 37 -13.90 -12.53 7.88
C ASP A 37 -14.05 -11.63 6.65
N GLN A 38 -14.05 -12.26 5.49
CA GLN A 38 -14.09 -11.54 4.22
C GLN A 38 -15.50 -11.01 3.97
N THR A 39 -15.75 -9.77 4.37
CA THR A 39 -16.98 -9.03 4.10
C THR A 39 -16.82 -8.11 2.88
N THR A 40 -17.94 -7.56 2.39
CA THR A 40 -17.92 -6.54 1.32
C THR A 40 -17.07 -5.33 1.68
N ASP A 41 -17.13 -4.93 2.95
CA ASP A 41 -16.35 -3.84 3.52
C ASP A 41 -14.84 -4.13 3.45
N LYS A 42 -14.40 -5.30 3.96
CA LYS A 42 -12.99 -5.74 3.88
C LYS A 42 -12.48 -5.84 2.45
N LEU A 43 -13.33 -6.32 1.54
CA LEU A 43 -13.01 -6.35 0.12
C LEU A 43 -12.87 -4.95 -0.48
N ALA A 44 -13.71 -3.99 -0.08
CA ALA A 44 -13.62 -2.61 -0.52
C ALA A 44 -12.30 -1.97 -0.09
N HIS A 45 -11.86 -2.17 1.16
CA HIS A 45 -10.56 -1.70 1.65
C HIS A 45 -9.39 -2.21 0.81
N SER A 46 -9.35 -3.53 0.58
CA SER A 46 -8.29 -4.16 -0.22
C SER A 46 -8.30 -3.72 -1.69
N THR A 47 -9.47 -3.76 -2.34
CA THR A 47 -9.59 -3.42 -3.77
C THR A 47 -9.38 -1.94 -4.05
N THR A 48 -9.88 -1.06 -3.18
CA THR A 48 -9.67 0.40 -3.30
C THR A 48 -8.20 0.73 -3.12
N SER A 49 -7.56 0.18 -2.09
CA SER A 49 -6.13 0.42 -1.83
C SER A 49 -5.23 -0.14 -2.94
N PHE A 50 -5.59 -1.29 -3.52
CA PHE A 50 -4.96 -1.82 -4.74
C PHE A 50 -5.08 -0.85 -5.92
N GLY A 51 -6.28 -0.30 -6.16
CA GLY A 51 -6.55 0.65 -7.24
C GLY A 51 -5.82 1.98 -7.06
N ILE A 52 -5.75 2.49 -5.82
CA ILE A 52 -5.02 3.72 -5.47
C ILE A 52 -3.54 3.55 -5.83
N TYR A 53 -2.91 2.42 -5.48
CA TYR A 53 -1.53 2.15 -5.85
C TYR A 53 -1.31 2.28 -7.37
N TYR A 54 -2.13 1.61 -8.18
CA TYR A 54 -1.97 1.68 -9.64
C TYR A 54 -2.34 3.03 -10.25
N THR A 55 -3.25 3.77 -9.61
CA THR A 55 -3.55 5.16 -9.99
C THR A 55 -2.33 6.05 -9.79
N LEU A 56 -1.62 5.91 -8.67
CA LEU A 56 -0.37 6.65 -8.43
C LEU A 56 0.72 6.25 -9.44
N ARG A 57 0.81 4.96 -9.78
CA ARG A 57 1.73 4.48 -10.84
C ARG A 57 1.37 5.04 -12.21
N TYR A 58 0.09 5.25 -12.50
CA TYR A 58 -0.36 5.91 -13.73
C TYR A 58 0.09 7.37 -13.79
N PHE A 59 0.09 8.09 -12.66
CA PHE A 59 0.63 9.45 -12.52
C PHE A 59 2.15 9.51 -12.31
N GLU A 60 2.88 8.48 -12.74
CA GLU A 60 4.34 8.43 -12.78
C GLU A 60 5.06 8.45 -11.41
N PHE A 61 4.34 8.27 -10.30
CA PHE A 61 4.97 8.10 -8.99
C PHE A 61 5.84 6.85 -9.02
N SER A 62 7.04 6.88 -8.42
CA SER A 62 7.86 5.67 -8.29
C SER A 62 7.12 4.58 -7.50
N ARG A 63 7.56 3.33 -7.60
CA ARG A 63 6.91 2.22 -6.87
C ARG A 63 6.88 2.45 -5.36
N PHE A 64 7.97 2.99 -4.82
CA PHE A 64 8.07 3.28 -3.39
C PHE A 64 7.17 4.47 -3.00
N GLU A 65 7.14 5.54 -3.80
CA GLU A 65 6.23 6.66 -3.56
C GLU A 65 4.76 6.24 -3.67
N SER A 66 4.44 5.36 -4.61
CA SER A 66 3.09 4.81 -4.78
C SER A 66 2.68 3.98 -3.58
N LEU A 67 3.56 3.09 -3.10
CA LEU A 67 3.34 2.29 -1.89
C LEU A 67 3.13 3.18 -0.67
N LEU A 68 4.03 4.15 -0.46
CA LEU A 68 3.96 5.05 0.69
C LEU A 68 2.69 5.92 0.65
N THR A 69 2.41 6.53 -0.50
CA THR A 69 1.25 7.42 -0.66
C THR A 69 -0.06 6.65 -0.55
N ALA A 70 -0.18 5.47 -1.14
CA ALA A 70 -1.36 4.62 -0.97
C ALA A 70 -1.57 4.21 0.50
N THR A 71 -0.48 3.91 1.22
CA THR A 71 -0.53 3.60 2.65
C THR A 71 -1.04 4.79 3.46
N VAL A 72 -0.52 5.99 3.17
CA VAL A 72 -0.97 7.24 3.83
C VAL A 72 -2.43 7.53 3.53
N ILE A 73 -2.89 7.34 2.28
CA ILE A 73 -4.30 7.56 1.91
C ILE A 73 -5.20 6.57 2.65
N GLY A 74 -4.87 5.27 2.65
CA GLY A 74 -5.63 4.24 3.38
C GLY A 74 -5.74 4.57 4.87
N LEU A 75 -4.61 4.88 5.52
CA LEU A 75 -4.58 5.32 6.92
C LEU A 75 -5.42 6.57 7.19
N SER A 76 -5.32 7.58 6.30
CA SER A 76 -6.05 8.84 6.46
C SER A 76 -7.55 8.63 6.31
N TYR A 77 -7.97 7.67 5.49
CA TYR A 77 -9.38 7.33 5.33
C TYR A 77 -9.97 6.71 6.60
N GLU A 78 -9.27 5.76 7.24
CA GLU A 78 -9.69 5.19 8.53
C GLU A 78 -9.83 6.27 9.61
N ILE A 79 -8.89 7.21 9.67
CA ILE A 79 -8.93 8.33 10.63
C ILE A 79 -10.11 9.26 10.32
N TYR A 80 -10.38 9.50 9.03
CA TYR A 80 -11.49 10.34 8.60
C TYR A 80 -12.84 9.73 8.98
N GLN A 81 -13.03 8.42 8.80
CA GLN A 81 -14.30 7.73 9.08
C GLN A 81 -14.77 7.90 10.54
N ILE A 82 -13.84 7.87 11.50
CA ILE A 82 -14.16 8.13 12.92
C ILE A 82 -14.90 9.47 13.12
N ASN A 83 -14.57 10.45 12.30
CA ASN A 83 -15.08 11.82 12.40
C ASN A 83 -16.24 12.08 11.43
N ASP A 84 -16.67 11.10 10.62
CA ASP A 84 -17.73 11.31 9.64
C ASP A 84 -19.10 11.38 10.34
N PRO A 85 -19.79 12.54 10.31
CA PRO A 85 -21.08 12.69 10.97
C PRO A 85 -22.20 11.89 10.29
N ARG A 86 -21.94 11.30 9.11
CA ARG A 86 -22.90 10.46 8.36
C ARG A 86 -22.86 9.00 8.81
N GLU A 87 -21.79 8.55 9.46
CA GLU A 87 -21.75 7.24 10.11
C GLU A 87 -22.56 7.32 11.43
N LYS A 88 -23.82 6.89 11.32
CA LYS A 88 -24.78 6.91 12.43
C LYS A 88 -24.68 5.68 13.33
N ASP A 89 -24.11 4.60 12.83
CA ASP A 89 -23.92 3.37 13.58
C ASP A 89 -22.71 3.52 14.49
N SER A 90 -22.96 3.47 15.81
CA SER A 90 -21.93 3.53 16.85
C SER A 90 -20.87 2.44 16.75
N ASP A 91 -21.21 1.35 16.06
CA ASP A 91 -20.36 0.17 15.89
C ASP A 91 -19.22 0.40 14.88
N PHE A 92 -19.29 1.46 14.08
CA PHE A 92 -18.25 1.87 13.12
C PHE A 92 -17.40 3.06 13.59
N LYS A 93 -17.69 3.61 14.77
CA LYS A 93 -16.92 4.73 15.33
C LYS A 93 -15.61 4.27 15.94
N GLY A 94 -14.65 3.96 15.07
CA GLY A 94 -13.26 3.64 15.43
C GLY A 94 -12.43 3.14 14.26
N ILE A 95 -11.11 3.11 14.43
CA ILE A 95 -10.18 2.45 13.50
C ILE A 95 -10.26 0.95 13.73
N SER A 96 -10.64 0.21 12.68
CA SER A 96 -10.52 -1.24 12.64
C SER A 96 -9.11 -1.64 12.18
N ILE A 97 -8.41 -2.42 13.00
CA ILE A 97 -7.08 -2.98 12.64
C ILE A 97 -7.22 -3.90 11.42
N GLN A 98 -8.37 -4.54 11.28
CA GLN A 98 -8.68 -5.48 10.22
C GLN A 98 -8.85 -4.72 8.89
N ASP A 99 -9.53 -3.59 8.87
CA ASP A 99 -9.61 -2.71 7.68
C ASP A 99 -8.26 -2.18 7.26
N MET A 100 -7.46 -1.71 8.23
CA MET A 100 -6.07 -1.38 7.98
C MET A 100 -5.26 -2.55 7.40
N GLY A 101 -5.54 -3.76 7.86
CA GLY A 101 -4.97 -4.99 7.34
C GLY A 101 -5.33 -5.25 5.89
N TYR A 102 -6.61 -5.13 5.53
CA TYR A 102 -7.08 -5.30 4.16
C TYR A 102 -6.57 -4.19 3.22
N ASN A 103 -6.50 -2.93 3.68
CA ASN A 103 -5.82 -1.84 2.94
C ASN A 103 -4.36 -2.23 2.63
N SER A 104 -3.63 -2.68 3.65
CA SER A 104 -2.24 -3.11 3.52
C SER A 104 -2.08 -4.29 2.56
N LEU A 105 -2.99 -5.27 2.63
CA LEU A 105 -3.01 -6.43 1.74
C LEU A 105 -3.16 -6.00 0.27
N GLY A 106 -4.11 -5.11 -0.02
CA GLY A 106 -4.33 -4.57 -1.36
C GLY A 106 -3.10 -3.88 -1.93
N ILE A 107 -2.44 -3.02 -1.14
CA ILE A 107 -1.22 -2.30 -1.53
C ILE A 107 -0.07 -3.26 -1.78
N LEU A 108 0.14 -4.23 -0.90
CA LEU A 108 1.25 -5.19 -1.02
C LEU A 108 1.08 -6.11 -2.24
N ILE A 109 -0.14 -6.56 -2.53
CA ILE A 109 -0.44 -7.33 -3.74
C ILE A 109 -0.17 -6.47 -4.97
N ALA A 110 -0.64 -5.22 -5.00
CA ALA A 110 -0.43 -4.31 -6.13
C ALA A 110 1.07 -4.04 -6.38
N TYR A 111 1.82 -3.75 -5.31
CA TYR A 111 3.27 -3.56 -5.39
C TYR A 111 4.00 -4.81 -5.88
N GLY A 112 3.64 -5.98 -5.37
CA GLY A 112 4.22 -7.26 -5.80
C GLY A 112 3.97 -7.54 -7.28
N LEU A 113 2.74 -7.33 -7.75
CA LEU A 113 2.39 -7.50 -9.17
C LEU A 113 3.14 -6.51 -10.07
N ASP A 114 3.27 -5.24 -9.68
CA ASP A 114 4.06 -4.24 -10.44
C ASP A 114 5.54 -4.65 -10.56
N GLN A 115 6.14 -5.17 -9.47
CA GLN A 115 7.51 -5.69 -9.52
C GLN A 115 7.64 -6.85 -10.52
N ILE A 116 6.72 -7.83 -10.47
CA ILE A 116 6.69 -8.97 -11.40
C ILE A 116 6.53 -8.49 -12.84
N ILE A 117 5.55 -7.63 -13.11
CA ILE A 117 5.28 -7.09 -14.45
C ILE A 117 6.51 -6.35 -14.99
N THR A 118 7.15 -5.53 -14.17
CA THR A 118 8.33 -4.80 -14.63
C THR A 118 9.52 -5.71 -14.89
N ALA A 119 9.79 -6.68 -14.01
CA ALA A 119 10.86 -7.65 -14.21
C ALA A 119 10.64 -8.46 -15.51
N THR A 120 9.40 -8.89 -15.77
CA THR A 120 9.05 -9.56 -17.01
C THR A 120 9.30 -8.64 -18.21
N LYS A 121 8.82 -7.39 -18.19
CA LYS A 121 9.05 -6.41 -19.27
C LYS A 121 10.54 -6.17 -19.55
N SER A 122 11.37 -6.03 -18.52
CA SER A 122 12.82 -5.82 -18.72
C SER A 122 13.50 -7.02 -19.36
N ASN A 123 13.14 -8.25 -18.94
CA ASN A 123 13.69 -9.48 -19.49
C ASN A 123 13.32 -9.66 -20.98
N PHE A 124 12.07 -9.35 -21.34
CA PHE A 124 11.64 -9.37 -22.74
C PHE A 124 12.40 -8.34 -23.60
N LYS A 125 12.56 -7.10 -23.11
CA LYS A 125 13.30 -6.05 -23.83
C LYS A 125 14.77 -6.44 -24.05
N GLN A 126 15.42 -7.01 -23.04
CA GLN A 126 16.81 -7.46 -23.14
C GLN A 126 16.97 -8.61 -24.15
N THR A 127 16.04 -9.57 -24.14
CA THR A 127 16.03 -10.71 -25.06
C THR A 127 15.85 -10.25 -26.51
N SER A 128 14.92 -9.32 -26.74
CA SER A 128 14.68 -8.71 -28.06
C SER A 128 15.93 -7.97 -28.58
N ASN A 129 16.55 -7.13 -27.75
CA ASN A 129 17.76 -6.40 -28.12
C ASN A 129 18.94 -7.33 -28.46
N LYS A 130 19.12 -8.43 -27.70
CA LYS A 130 20.16 -9.43 -27.99
C LYS A 130 19.94 -10.10 -29.34
N ARG A 131 18.69 -10.44 -29.65
CA ARG A 131 18.32 -11.06 -30.93
C ARG A 131 18.58 -10.13 -32.12
N ASN A 132 18.29 -8.84 -31.98
CA ASN A 132 18.51 -7.86 -33.06
C ASN A 132 20.01 -7.65 -33.32
N ARG A 133 20.82 -7.46 -32.27
CA ARG A 133 22.28 -7.33 -32.42
C ARG A 133 22.93 -8.55 -33.09
N GLN A 134 22.42 -9.74 -32.81
CA GLN A 134 22.95 -10.96 -33.42
C GLN A 134 22.53 -11.12 -34.89
N LYS A 135 21.44 -10.49 -35.33
CA LYS A 135 21.12 -10.38 -36.75
C LYS A 135 22.06 -9.40 -37.46
N ASP A 136 22.30 -8.24 -36.85
CA ASP A 136 23.16 -7.20 -37.41
C ASP A 136 24.64 -7.65 -37.54
N LEU A 137 25.10 -8.54 -36.66
CA LEU A 137 26.45 -9.12 -36.73
C LEU A 137 26.58 -10.23 -37.79
N ASN A 138 25.45 -10.78 -38.26
CA ASN A 138 25.41 -11.89 -39.21
C ASN A 138 24.97 -11.44 -40.62
N SER A 139 24.73 -10.14 -40.82
CA SER A 139 24.43 -9.48 -42.10
C SER A 139 25.65 -8.73 -42.62
#